data_AF-A0A329RH77-F1
#
_entry.id   AF-A0A329RH77-F1
#
_cell.length_a   1.000
_cell.length_b   1.000
_cell.length_c   1.000
_cell.angle_alpha   90.00
_cell.angle_beta   90.00
_cell.angle_gamma   90.00
#
_symmetry.space_group_name_H-M   'P 1'
#
loop_
_entity.id
_entity.type
_entity.pdbx_description
1 polymer ?
#
loop_
_entity_poly.entity_id
_entity_poly.type
_entity_poly.pdbx_seq_one_letter_code
_entity_poly.pdbx_strand_id
1 'polypeptide(L)'
;MVCREQIGRIVVTFKDRLLRFGYELFEKMCKEHNVQIVVYGDEQRSEQESQDLETQELQEDLLFIVNVFVARGKKAGILRRLRREQARKEGDPEQRDEDQALSYSGAESLAQEDVRDTSSNL
;
A
#
# COMPACT_ATOMS: atom_id res chain seq x y z
N MET A 1 -15.79 5.99 -20.82
CA MET A 1 -16.80 6.92 -21.36
C MET A 1 -16.19 7.85 -22.40
N VAL A 2 -15.09 8.56 -22.09
CA VAL A 2 -14.34 9.36 -23.09
C VAL A 2 -13.79 8.50 -24.23
N CYS A 3 -13.02 7.44 -23.93
CA CYS A 3 -12.47 6.54 -24.97
C CYS A 3 -13.51 5.67 -25.70
N ARG A 4 -14.80 5.79 -25.35
CA ARG A 4 -15.91 5.11 -26.04
C ARG A 4 -16.72 6.09 -26.88
N GLU A 5 -16.27 7.34 -26.99
CA GLU A 5 -16.92 8.41 -27.76
C GLU A 5 -18.37 8.69 -27.31
N GLN A 6 -18.66 8.43 -26.04
CA GLN A 6 -20.00 8.61 -25.46
C GLN A 6 -20.22 10.01 -24.87
N ILE A 7 -19.20 10.87 -24.91
CA ILE A 7 -19.22 12.21 -24.30
C ILE A 7 -18.84 13.21 -25.38
N GLY A 8 -19.67 14.22 -25.63
CA GLY A 8 -19.34 15.31 -26.56
C GLY A 8 -18.59 16.48 -25.91
N ARG A 9 -18.89 16.78 -24.64
CA ARG A 9 -18.30 17.92 -23.93
C ARG A 9 -18.16 17.64 -22.44
N ILE A 10 -17.02 18.03 -21.87
CA ILE A 10 -16.75 18.05 -20.43
C ILE A 10 -16.71 19.52 -20.01
N VAL A 11 -17.51 19.88 -19.00
CA VAL A 11 -17.55 21.25 -18.45
C VAL A 11 -17.01 21.20 -17.03
N VAL A 12 -16.02 22.03 -16.73
CA VAL A 12 -15.38 22.13 -15.41
C VAL A 12 -15.29 23.57 -14.99
N THR A 13 -15.35 23.86 -13.70
CA THR A 13 -15.19 25.23 -13.17
C THR A 13 -13.73 25.67 -13.18
N PHE A 14 -12.82 24.76 -12.87
CA PHE A 14 -11.37 25.00 -12.86
C PHE A 14 -10.64 23.82 -13.49
N LYS A 15 -9.48 24.07 -14.10
CA LYS A 15 -8.68 23.00 -14.74
C LYS A 15 -8.21 21.96 -13.73
N ASP A 16 -7.80 22.42 -12.55
CA ASP A 16 -7.17 21.59 -11.51
C ASP A 16 -8.17 20.69 -10.77
N ARG A 17 -9.47 20.95 -10.89
CA ARG A 17 -10.54 20.06 -10.40
C ARG A 17 -10.72 18.81 -11.25
N LEU A 18 -10.35 18.87 -12.53
CA LEU A 18 -10.43 17.70 -13.40
C LEU A 18 -9.27 16.76 -13.11
N LEU A 19 -8.07 17.31 -13.11
CA LEU A 19 -6.81 16.59 -12.96
C LEU A 19 -5.77 17.51 -12.35
N ARG A 20 -5.20 17.13 -11.19
CA ARG A 20 -4.10 17.88 -10.57
C ARG A 20 -2.78 17.75 -11.34
N PHE A 21 -2.56 16.61 -11.99
CA PHE A 21 -1.40 16.35 -12.84
C PHE A 21 -1.83 15.66 -14.13
N GLY A 22 -1.06 15.84 -15.20
CA GLY A 22 -1.32 15.16 -16.46
C GLY A 22 -2.52 15.70 -17.24
N TYR A 23 -2.95 16.93 -16.95
CA TYR A 23 -4.01 17.60 -17.71
C TYR A 23 -3.71 17.61 -19.22
N GLU A 24 -2.47 17.93 -19.61
CA GLU A 24 -2.07 17.96 -21.03
C GLU A 24 -2.21 16.59 -21.72
N LEU A 25 -1.91 15.51 -21.01
CA LEU A 25 -2.09 14.15 -21.53
C LEU A 25 -3.57 13.85 -21.73
N PHE A 26 -4.40 14.19 -20.73
CA PHE A 26 -5.83 13.99 -20.82
C PHE A 26 -6.48 14.87 -21.90
N GLU A 27 -6.01 16.10 -22.07
CA GLU A 27 -6.46 17.00 -23.14
C GLU A 27 -6.17 16.41 -24.52
N LYS A 28 -4.99 15.82 -24.73
CA LYS A 28 -4.64 15.12 -25.98
C LYS A 28 -5.58 13.94 -26.22
N MET A 29 -5.82 13.10 -25.21
CA MET A 29 -6.75 11.98 -25.29
C MET A 29 -8.18 12.44 -25.63
N CYS A 30 -8.65 13.53 -25.02
CA CYS A 30 -9.95 14.10 -25.31
C CYS A 30 -10.05 14.62 -26.76
N LYS A 31 -8.99 15.26 -27.27
CA LYS A 31 -8.93 15.72 -28.66
C LYS A 31 -9.02 14.57 -29.65
N GLU A 32 -8.32 13.46 -29.38
CA GLU A 32 -8.37 12.25 -30.23
C GLU A 32 -9.78 11.64 -30.30
N HIS A 33 -10.56 11.77 -29.24
CA HIS A 33 -11.93 11.25 -29.15
C HIS A 33 -13.02 12.31 -29.42
N ASN A 34 -12.68 13.45 -30.03
CA ASN A 34 -13.59 14.55 -30.34
C ASN A 34 -14.37 15.10 -29.12
N VAL A 35 -13.77 15.03 -27.93
CA VAL A 35 -14.36 15.54 -26.68
C VAL A 35 -13.83 16.93 -26.37
N GLN A 36 -14.72 17.90 -26.24
CA GLN A 36 -14.33 19.28 -25.91
C GLN A 36 -14.31 19.50 -24.40
N ILE A 37 -13.20 19.99 -23.85
CA ILE A 37 -13.12 20.44 -22.46
C ILE A 37 -13.39 21.95 -22.43
N VAL A 38 -14.39 22.38 -21.67
CA VAL A 38 -14.77 23.78 -21.48
C VAL A 38 -14.60 24.14 -20.01
N VAL A 39 -13.79 25.17 -19.74
CA VAL A 39 -13.62 25.71 -18.40
C VAL A 39 -14.59 26.88 -18.24
N TYR A 40 -15.51 26.78 -17.29
CA TYR A 40 -16.49 27.82 -16.98
C TYR A 40 -15.96 28.69 -15.84
N GLY A 41 -15.74 29.98 -16.12
CA GLY A 41 -15.41 30.96 -15.08
C GLY A 41 -16.66 31.32 -14.28
N ASP A 42 -16.58 31.25 -12.96
CA ASP A 42 -17.69 31.58 -12.07
C ASP A 42 -17.72 33.11 -11.86
N GLU A 43 -18.31 33.86 -12.79
CA GLU A 43 -18.43 35.34 -12.75
C GLU A 43 -19.19 35.86 -11.51
N GLN A 44 -19.86 34.98 -10.77
CA GLN A 44 -20.68 35.30 -9.59
C GLN A 44 -19.86 35.42 -8.30
N ARG A 45 -18.65 34.84 -8.24
CA ARG A 45 -17.81 34.85 -7.04
C ARG A 45 -16.79 35.97 -7.10
N SER A 46 -16.49 36.59 -5.96
CA SER A 46 -15.39 37.54 -5.92
C SER A 46 -14.07 36.83 -6.26
N GLU A 47 -13.14 37.55 -6.88
CA GLU A 47 -11.81 37.02 -7.21
C GLU A 47 -11.11 36.47 -5.95
N GLN A 48 -11.34 37.10 -4.81
CA GLN A 48 -10.78 36.72 -3.51
C GLN A 48 -11.35 35.38 -3.01
N GLU A 49 -12.67 35.20 -3.01
CA GLU A 49 -13.29 33.93 -2.58
C GLU A 49 -12.90 32.75 -3.48
N SER A 50 -12.70 33.01 -4.77
CA SER A 50 -12.24 31.97 -5.71
C SER A 50 -10.79 31.57 -5.45
N GLN A 51 -9.90 32.53 -5.20
CA GLN A 51 -8.51 32.26 -4.85
C GLN A 51 -8.36 31.54 -3.52
N ASP A 52 -9.15 31.91 -2.52
CA ASP A 52 -9.09 31.28 -1.20
C ASP A 52 -9.52 29.80 -1.28
N LEU A 53 -10.57 29.50 -2.04
CA LEU A 53 -11.03 28.13 -2.29
C LEU A 53 -10.02 27.31 -3.10
N GLU A 54 -9.46 27.88 -4.17
CA GLU A 54 -8.43 27.21 -4.97
C GLU A 54 -7.18 26.91 -4.12
N THR A 55 -6.80 27.85 -3.25
CA THR A 55 -5.68 27.68 -2.31
C THR A 55 -5.98 26.57 -1.30
N GLN A 56 -7.19 26.47 -0.76
CA GLN A 56 -7.59 25.39 0.14
C GLN A 56 -7.56 24.03 -0.57
N GLU A 57 -8.16 23.91 -1.75
CA GLU A 57 -8.12 22.69 -2.57
C GLU A 57 -6.67 22.29 -2.93
N LEU A 58 -5.80 23.28 -3.17
CA LEU A 58 -4.38 23.04 -3.42
C LEU A 58 -3.66 22.46 -2.20
N GLN A 59 -3.92 23.03 -1.02
CA GLN A 59 -3.33 22.60 0.25
C GLN A 59 -3.76 21.19 0.64
N GLU A 60 -5.05 20.87 0.50
CA GLU A 60 -5.59 19.55 0.83
C GLU A 60 -4.95 18.45 -0.03
N ASP A 61 -4.90 18.68 -1.35
CA ASP A 61 -4.27 17.74 -2.28
C ASP A 61 -2.78 17.56 -1.99
N LEU A 62 -2.05 18.65 -1.65
CA LEU A 62 -0.65 18.55 -1.27
C LEU A 62 -0.47 17.68 -0.02
N LEU A 63 -1.30 17.90 0.99
CA LEU A 63 -1.28 17.09 2.22
C LEU A 63 -1.57 15.62 1.90
N PHE A 64 -2.53 15.35 1.03
CA PHE A 64 -2.87 13.99 0.60
C PHE A 64 -1.69 13.31 -0.12
N ILE A 65 -1.07 13.99 -1.09
CA ILE A 65 0.09 13.50 -1.84
C ILE A 65 1.23 13.16 -0.89
N VAL A 66 1.61 14.11 -0.02
CA VAL A 66 2.70 13.91 0.96
C VAL A 66 2.37 12.72 1.86
N ASN A 67 1.14 12.62 2.35
CA ASN A 67 0.74 11.54 3.23
C ASN A 67 0.83 10.16 2.55
N VAL A 68 0.42 10.04 1.29
CA VAL A 68 0.57 8.80 0.51
C VAL A 68 2.04 8.41 0.37
N PHE A 69 2.93 9.37 0.06
CA PHE A 69 4.37 9.09 -0.06
C PHE A 69 5.00 8.70 1.26
N VAL A 70 4.66 9.39 2.36
CA VAL A 70 5.13 9.05 3.71
C VAL A 70 4.65 7.65 4.11
N ALA A 71 3.37 7.33 3.91
CA ALA A 71 2.81 6.03 4.21
C ALA A 71 3.48 4.92 3.38
N ARG A 72 3.71 5.16 2.09
CA ARG A 72 4.43 4.24 1.20
C ARG A 72 5.87 4.02 1.66
N GLY A 73 6.57 5.07 2.06
CA GLY A 73 7.93 4.99 2.62
C GLY A 73 7.98 4.19 3.91
N LYS A 74 7.06 4.45 4.85
CA LYS A 74 6.92 3.69 6.11
C LYS A 74 6.66 2.20 5.84
N LYS A 75 5.71 1.88 4.97
CA LYS A 75 5.41 0.49 4.56
C LYS A 75 6.63 -0.21 3.96
N ALA A 76 7.36 0.47 3.07
CA ALA A 76 8.58 -0.07 2.49
C ALA A 76 9.66 -0.33 3.56
N GLY A 77 9.79 0.56 4.55
CA GLY A 77 10.68 0.38 5.70
C GLY A 77 10.35 -0.85 6.53
N ILE A 78 9.07 -1.02 6.90
CA ILE A 78 8.59 -2.18 7.66
C ILE A 78 8.87 -3.48 6.89
N LEU A 79 8.53 -3.52 5.59
CA LEU A 79 8.76 -4.71 4.76
C LEU A 79 10.24 -5.07 4.65
N ARG A 80 11.13 -4.08 4.54
CA ARG A 80 12.58 -4.30 4.54
C ARG A 80 13.08 -4.86 5.88
N ARG A 81 12.51 -4.43 7.01
CA ARG A 81 12.85 -4.96 8.35
C ARG A 81 12.38 -6.41 8.50
N LEU A 82 11.13 -6.68 8.16
CA LEU A 82 10.56 -8.03 8.23
C LEU A 82 11.35 -9.03 7.38
N ARG A 83 11.73 -8.67 6.15
CA ARG A 83 12.57 -9.53 5.30
C ARG A 83 13.95 -9.80 5.89
N ARG A 84 14.56 -8.82 6.57
CA ARG A 84 15.85 -9.03 7.26
C ARG A 84 15.70 -9.95 8.47
N GLU A 85 14.60 -9.83 9.21
CA GLU A 85 14.30 -10.70 10.36
C GLU A 85 14.00 -12.13 9.91
N GLN A 86 13.27 -12.33 8.82
CA GLN A 86 13.05 -13.65 8.21
C GLN A 86 14.37 -14.26 7.72
N ALA A 87 15.19 -13.51 7.00
CA ALA A 87 16.51 -13.98 6.56
C ALA A 87 17.44 -14.32 7.74
N ARG A 88 17.33 -13.62 8.88
CA ARG A 88 18.05 -13.95 10.11
C ARG A 88 17.52 -15.23 10.79
N LYS A 89 16.20 -15.48 10.76
CA LYS A 89 15.56 -16.68 11.33
C LYS A 89 15.73 -17.93 10.46
N GLU A 90 15.90 -17.75 9.15
CA GLU A 90 16.19 -18.82 8.19
C GLU A 90 17.69 -19.13 8.10
N GLY A 91 18.56 -18.22 8.56
CA GLY A 91 20.01 -18.31 8.49
C GLY A 91 20.72 -19.03 9.64
N ASP A 92 20.03 -19.80 10.47
CA ASP A 92 20.67 -20.63 11.50
C ASP A 92 20.13 -22.07 11.46
N PRO A 93 20.80 -22.99 10.74
CA PRO A 93 20.46 -24.41 10.72
C PRO A 93 20.94 -25.17 11.97
N GLU A 94 21.84 -24.62 12.79
CA GLU A 94 22.49 -25.39 13.87
C GLU A 94 21.63 -25.51 15.15
N GLN A 95 20.66 -24.62 15.40
CA GLN A 95 19.81 -24.72 16.60
C GLN A 95 18.61 -25.66 16.45
N ARG A 96 18.19 -25.99 15.21
CA ARG A 96 17.07 -26.93 15.00
C ARG A 96 17.47 -28.36 15.29
N ASP A 97 18.72 -28.72 15.00
CA ASP A 97 19.22 -30.07 15.21
C ASP A 97 19.49 -30.34 16.71
N GLU A 98 19.89 -29.34 17.49
CA GLU A 98 20.10 -29.48 18.94
C GLU A 98 18.78 -29.62 19.73
N ASP A 99 17.76 -28.78 19.43
CA ASP A 99 16.44 -28.88 20.06
C ASP A 99 15.72 -30.20 19.69
N GLN A 100 15.92 -30.66 18.45
CA GLN A 100 15.36 -31.93 17.98
C GLN A 100 16.09 -33.12 18.61
N ALA A 101 17.43 -33.10 18.74
CA ALA A 101 18.21 -34.15 19.41
C ALA A 101 17.91 -34.26 20.92
N LEU A 102 17.72 -33.14 21.63
CA LEU A 102 17.31 -33.17 23.04
C LEU A 102 15.93 -33.81 23.22
N SER A 103 15.00 -33.56 22.29
CA SER A 103 13.65 -34.14 22.35
C SER A 103 13.63 -35.67 22.14
N TYR A 104 14.51 -36.22 21.30
CA TYR A 104 14.63 -37.67 21.11
C TYR A 104 15.32 -38.36 22.29
N SER A 105 16.32 -37.73 22.90
CA SER A 105 17.00 -38.30 24.07
C SER A 105 16.12 -38.37 25.33
N GLY A 106 15.22 -37.39 25.52
CA GLY A 106 14.26 -37.38 26.63
C GLY A 106 13.09 -38.35 26.47
N ALA A 107 12.82 -38.80 25.24
CA ALA A 107 11.79 -39.81 24.97
C ALA A 107 12.33 -41.25 25.16
N GLU A 108 13.61 -41.50 24.90
CA GLU A 108 14.23 -42.81 25.12
C GLU A 108 14.42 -43.16 26.60
N SER A 109 14.62 -42.17 27.48
CA SER A 109 14.74 -42.40 28.93
C SER A 109 13.43 -42.86 29.57
N LEU A 110 12.28 -42.35 29.11
CA LEU A 110 10.95 -42.75 29.57
C LEU A 110 10.58 -44.17 29.13
N ALA A 111 11.01 -44.58 27.94
CA ALA A 111 10.75 -45.94 27.44
C ALA A 111 11.55 -47.04 28.15
N GLN A 112 12.65 -46.70 28.84
CA GLN A 112 13.49 -47.64 29.60
C GLN A 112 13.12 -47.77 31.09
N GLU A 113 12.23 -46.93 31.60
CA GLU A 113 11.65 -47.09 32.94
C GLU A 113 10.46 -48.07 32.93
N ASP A 114 9.60 -48.02 31.91
CA ASP A 114 8.40 -48.89 31.83
C ASP A 114 8.71 -50.41 31.67
N VAL A 115 9.90 -50.77 31.19
CA VAL A 115 10.29 -52.20 31.01
C VAL A 115 10.77 -52.83 32.32
N ARG A 116 11.19 -52.04 33.32
CA ARG A 116 11.70 -52.58 34.60
C ARG A 116 10.60 -52.96 35.59
N ASP A 117 9.41 -52.37 35.48
CA ASP A 117 8.30 -52.64 36.42
C ASP A 117 7.45 -53.88 36.07
N THR A 118 7.62 -54.49 34.90
CA THR A 118 6.89 -55.71 34.52
C THR A 118 7.61 -57.02 34.89
N SER A 119 8.82 -56.95 35.46
CA SER A 119 9.61 -58.16 35.81
C SER A 119 9.61 -58.53 37.31
N SER A 120 8.86 -57.84 38.17
CA SER A 120 8.82 -58.15 39.62
C SER A 120 7.49 -58.74 40.13
N ASN A 121 6.63 -59.25 39.23
CA ASN A 121 5.46 -60.05 39.61
C ASN A 121 5.45 -61.38 38.85
N LEU A 122 6.31 -62.31 39.27
CA LEU A 122 6.07 -63.75 39.18
C LEU A 122 6.52 -64.44 40.47
#